data_AF-A0A1A3DHA3-F1
#
_entry.id   AF-A0A1A3DHA3-F1
#
_cell.length_a   1.000
_cell.length_b   1.000
_cell.length_c   1.000
_cell.angle_alpha   90.00
_cell.angle_beta   90.00
_cell.angle_gamma   90.00
#
_symmetry.space_group_name_H-M   'P 1'
#
loop_
_entity.id
_entity.type
_entity.pdbx_description
1 polymer ?
#
loop_
_entity_poly.entity_id
_entity_poly.type
_entity_poly.pdbx_seq_one_letter_code
_entity_poly.pdbx_strand_id
1 'polypeptide(L)'
;MEDIEAPPEAVLIERLRKSLPKSESAVSKVAKLAGISEGRWRQLAKGYQQTADTRVRATAPADTLARMARAVGATPSQLRRAGRKDAATELDRLLNAPESDTLRLLRVRATPVEERSPDDVQFIEEWEAAHPRRPDPNLGVDEDGNWLPVETTFENWQRARNQLNTRVLHYARARGISFKEAEEELPHVQQMATDVANGTGRPWTPPWDPGAEFEEGEEPWKSEFWTYTEAVPSPFGTEGHIYRLGTTYDLAEARRRQEITAQADEVWKADAHRQTAEYYEREGKSANDDADLTPNKVPASASVHTFKPRVDFAWHTPEMEKASAKLREMFVALAPIDKSLDLSAELDVLHRDLAPIMNTPTGELALLQGEAALLKRVRTKLAKFQADAQVDAQTDAMLSELEEYVNRTVTLMSTRAAGEPQHAAAARTAPPGYRSPGQAARDAQDQASESGQTDRES
;
A
#
# COMPACT_ATOMS: atom_id res chain seq x y z
N MET A 1 5.42 -49.94 29.46
CA MET A 1 5.87 -49.25 28.23
C MET A 1 7.37 -49.25 28.27
N GLU A 2 8.02 -49.78 27.24
CA GLU A 2 9.48 -49.80 27.16
C GLU A 2 9.98 -48.36 26.97
N ASP A 3 10.88 -47.90 27.83
CA ASP A 3 11.44 -46.57 27.72
C ASP A 3 12.37 -46.52 26.51
N ILE A 4 11.91 -45.86 25.44
CA ILE A 4 12.71 -45.63 24.24
C ILE A 4 13.81 -44.64 24.60
N GLU A 5 15.01 -45.16 24.83
CA GLU A 5 16.20 -44.35 25.07
C GLU A 5 16.50 -43.48 23.84
N ALA A 6 16.81 -42.20 24.08
CA ALA A 6 17.14 -41.26 23.02
C ALA A 6 18.43 -41.71 22.32
N PRO A 7 18.50 -41.68 20.98
CA PRO A 7 19.68 -42.10 20.27
C PRO A 7 20.86 -41.15 20.54
N PRO A 8 22.13 -41.61 20.48
CA PRO A 8 23.29 -40.83 20.89
C PRO A 8 23.41 -39.46 20.20
N GLU A 9 23.01 -39.35 18.94
CA GLU A 9 22.98 -38.09 18.20
C GLU A 9 21.96 -37.10 18.78
N ALA A 10 20.81 -37.57 19.25
CA ALA A 10 19.77 -36.70 19.80
C ALA A 10 20.22 -36.15 21.17
N VAL A 11 20.86 -36.99 21.98
CA VAL A 11 21.50 -36.58 23.24
C VAL A 11 22.60 -35.53 22.99
N LEU A 12 23.43 -35.72 21.95
CA LEU A 12 24.44 -34.75 21.55
C LEU A 12 23.82 -33.39 21.19
N ILE A 13 22.79 -33.37 20.33
CA ILE A 13 22.12 -32.13 19.90
C ILE A 13 21.48 -31.41 21.08
N GLU A 14 20.76 -32.12 21.95
CA GLU A 14 20.12 -31.50 23.12
C GLU A 14 21.12 -30.96 24.12
N ARG A 15 22.26 -31.65 24.32
CA ARG A 15 23.34 -31.15 25.17
C ARG A 15 23.93 -29.86 24.62
N LEU A 16 24.22 -29.81 23.32
CA LEU A 16 24.77 -28.61 22.68
C LEU A 16 23.76 -27.45 22.70
N ARG A 17 22.49 -27.71 22.40
CA ARG A 17 21.42 -26.70 22.50
C ARG A 17 21.35 -26.09 23.90
N LYS A 18 21.38 -26.92 24.94
CA LYS A 18 21.33 -26.47 26.35
C LYS A 18 22.57 -25.70 26.79
N SER A 19 23.70 -25.86 26.10
CA SER A 19 24.92 -25.08 26.37
C SER A 19 24.94 -23.70 25.73
N LEU A 20 24.03 -23.41 24.79
CA LEU A 20 23.85 -22.07 24.21
C LEU A 20 23.27 -21.10 25.26
N PRO A 21 23.48 -19.78 25.11
CA PRO A 21 22.79 -18.78 25.92
C PRO A 21 21.27 -18.99 25.96
N LYS A 22 20.60 -18.62 27.05
CA LYS A 22 19.14 -18.80 27.20
C LYS A 22 18.33 -18.17 26.06
N SER A 23 18.79 -17.04 25.52
CA SER A 23 18.18 -16.33 24.38
C SER A 23 18.34 -17.06 23.04
N GLU A 24 19.23 -18.04 22.94
CA GLU A 24 19.54 -18.79 21.71
C GLU A 24 19.13 -20.26 21.81
N SER A 25 19.14 -20.82 23.02
CA SER A 25 18.76 -22.21 23.29
C SER A 25 17.26 -22.51 23.14
N ALA A 26 16.40 -21.49 22.98
CA ALA A 26 14.97 -21.68 22.79
C ALA A 26 14.68 -22.61 21.59
N VAL A 27 13.86 -23.64 21.80
CA VAL A 27 13.61 -24.71 20.82
C VAL A 27 13.04 -24.16 19.51
N SER A 28 12.12 -23.20 19.60
CA SER A 28 11.53 -22.53 18.43
C SER A 28 12.59 -21.83 17.56
N LYS A 29 13.57 -21.16 18.19
CA LYS A 29 14.64 -20.43 17.51
C LYS A 29 15.61 -21.38 16.79
N VAL A 30 16.08 -22.43 17.47
CA VAL A 30 16.98 -23.42 16.82
C VAL A 30 16.26 -24.25 15.76
N ALA A 31 14.97 -24.52 15.92
CA ALA A 31 14.16 -25.20 14.90
C ALA A 31 14.03 -24.34 13.64
N LYS A 32 13.76 -23.03 13.80
CA LYS A 32 13.73 -22.06 12.70
C LYS A 32 15.07 -21.99 11.97
N LEU A 33 16.19 -21.94 12.70
CA LEU A 33 17.54 -21.95 12.12
C LEU A 33 17.84 -23.24 11.34
N ALA A 34 17.29 -24.38 11.77
CA ALA A 34 17.42 -25.65 11.07
C ALA A 34 16.39 -25.86 9.94
N GLY A 35 15.49 -24.90 9.71
CA GLY A 35 14.45 -25.00 8.68
C GLY A 35 13.43 -26.11 8.94
N ILE A 36 13.09 -26.41 10.21
CA ILE A 36 12.09 -27.42 10.57
C ILE A 36 11.12 -26.88 11.63
N SER A 37 9.95 -27.52 11.78
CA SER A 37 8.99 -27.14 12.82
C SER A 37 9.48 -27.49 14.23
N GLU A 38 9.05 -26.71 15.23
CA GLU A 38 9.39 -26.94 16.64
C GLU A 38 8.96 -28.34 17.11
N GLY A 39 7.75 -28.76 16.73
CA GLY A 39 7.24 -30.10 17.04
C GLY A 39 8.14 -31.20 16.48
N ARG A 40 8.60 -31.05 15.23
CA ARG A 40 9.51 -32.01 14.61
C ARG A 40 10.87 -32.03 15.31
N TRP A 41 11.41 -30.87 15.68
CA TRP A 41 12.64 -30.78 16.47
C TRP A 41 12.52 -31.60 17.76
N ARG A 42 11.45 -31.38 18.54
CA ARG A 42 11.22 -32.07 19.82
C ARG A 42 11.12 -33.58 19.66
N GLN A 43 10.45 -34.07 18.61
CA GLN A 43 10.35 -35.50 18.31
C GLN A 43 11.73 -36.11 18.02
N LEU A 44 12.52 -35.47 17.17
CA LEU A 44 13.86 -35.93 16.80
C LEU A 44 14.84 -35.86 18.00
N ALA A 45 14.78 -34.78 18.79
CA ALA A 45 15.58 -34.60 20.00
C ALA A 45 15.25 -35.61 21.12
N LYS A 46 13.99 -36.06 21.20
CA LYS A 46 13.58 -37.13 22.13
C LYS A 46 13.90 -38.53 21.60
N GLY A 47 14.11 -38.69 20.30
CA GLY A 47 14.30 -39.98 19.65
C GLY A 47 13.00 -40.76 19.38
N TYR A 48 11.84 -40.16 19.65
CA TYR A 48 10.54 -40.77 19.42
C TYR A 48 9.46 -39.74 19.08
N GLN A 49 8.48 -40.17 18.30
CA GLN A 49 7.23 -39.47 18.05
C GLN A 49 6.12 -40.11 18.87
N GLN A 50 5.40 -39.30 19.66
CA GLN A 50 4.22 -39.75 20.39
C GLN A 50 3.01 -39.66 19.46
N THR A 51 2.41 -40.82 19.20
CA THR A 51 1.07 -40.96 18.62
C THR A 51 0.12 -41.41 19.73
N ALA A 52 -1.21 -41.31 19.53
CA ALA A 52 -2.24 -41.45 20.57
C ALA A 52 -1.91 -42.46 21.68
N ASP A 53 -1.58 -43.70 21.31
CA ASP A 53 -1.26 -44.77 22.29
C ASP A 53 0.12 -45.39 22.11
N THR A 54 0.95 -44.90 21.17
CA THR A 54 2.23 -45.54 20.83
C THR A 54 3.34 -44.52 20.64
N ARG A 55 4.50 -44.81 21.25
CA ARG A 55 5.75 -44.11 20.97
C ARG A 55 6.46 -44.82 19.83
N VAL A 56 6.60 -44.14 18.69
CA VAL A 56 7.32 -44.66 17.52
C VAL A 56 8.71 -44.06 17.52
N ARG A 57 9.76 -44.88 17.36
CA ARG A 57 11.14 -44.38 17.26
C ARG A 57 11.26 -43.40 16.10
N ALA A 58 11.79 -42.21 16.36
CA ALA A 58 11.96 -41.16 15.37
C ALA A 58 13.45 -40.97 15.08
N THR A 59 13.87 -41.38 13.89
CA THR A 59 15.24 -41.19 13.40
C THR A 59 15.28 -40.05 12.40
N ALA A 60 16.16 -39.07 12.64
CA ALA A 60 16.34 -37.95 11.73
C ALA A 60 17.05 -38.40 10.44
N PRO A 61 16.55 -38.01 9.24
CA PRO A 61 17.30 -38.11 7.99
C PRO A 61 18.65 -37.37 8.11
N ALA A 62 19.67 -37.84 7.39
CA ALA A 62 21.04 -37.30 7.47
C ALA A 62 21.09 -35.77 7.28
N ASP A 63 20.44 -35.29 6.23
CA ASP A 63 20.32 -33.87 5.88
C ASP A 63 19.62 -33.04 6.99
N THR A 64 18.51 -33.54 7.53
CA THR A 64 17.80 -32.87 8.63
C THR A 64 18.65 -32.82 9.90
N LEU A 65 19.33 -33.91 10.23
CA LEU A 65 20.22 -33.96 11.39
C LEU A 65 21.42 -33.02 11.22
N ALA A 66 21.96 -32.89 10.01
CA ALA A 66 23.02 -31.95 9.68
C ALA A 66 22.56 -30.49 9.87
N ARG A 67 21.35 -30.13 9.44
CA ARG A 67 20.78 -28.80 9.71
C ARG A 67 20.58 -28.54 11.21
N MET A 68 20.06 -29.50 11.97
CA MET A 68 19.94 -29.41 13.42
C MET A 68 21.31 -29.22 14.09
N ALA A 69 22.32 -29.98 13.64
CA ALA A 69 23.69 -29.89 14.12
C ALA A 69 24.32 -28.52 13.86
N ARG A 70 24.16 -27.98 12.64
CA ARG A 70 24.59 -26.62 12.29
C ARG A 70 23.95 -25.57 13.20
N ALA A 71 22.64 -25.68 13.45
CA ALA A 71 21.90 -24.74 14.29
C ALA A 71 22.36 -24.70 15.75
N VAL A 72 22.97 -25.77 16.27
CA VAL A 72 23.51 -25.83 17.65
C VAL A 72 25.04 -25.78 17.71
N GLY A 73 25.70 -25.48 16.59
CA GLY A 73 27.17 -25.40 16.52
C GLY A 73 27.89 -26.74 16.69
N ALA A 74 27.24 -27.87 16.38
CA ALA A 74 27.91 -29.16 16.38
C ALA A 74 28.92 -29.25 15.22
N THR A 75 29.99 -30.01 15.42
CA THR A 75 31.01 -30.30 14.41
C THR A 75 30.79 -31.65 13.74
N PRO A 76 31.21 -31.84 12.48
CA PRO A 76 31.17 -33.12 11.78
C PRO A 76 31.79 -34.28 12.59
N SER A 77 32.92 -34.02 13.27
CA SER A 77 33.60 -35.01 14.12
C SER A 77 32.76 -35.43 15.34
N GLN A 78 31.93 -34.55 15.90
CA GLN A 78 31.00 -34.93 16.98
C GLN A 78 29.89 -35.86 16.45
N LEU A 79 29.34 -35.59 15.26
CA LEU A 79 28.34 -36.47 14.64
C LEU A 79 28.92 -37.85 14.30
N ARG A 80 30.17 -37.93 13.81
CA ARG A 80 30.86 -39.21 13.58
C ARG A 80 31.00 -40.02 14.88
N ARG A 81 31.37 -39.37 15.99
CA ARG A 81 31.45 -40.00 17.32
C ARG A 81 30.10 -40.46 17.86
N ALA A 82 29.02 -39.78 17.49
CA ALA A 82 27.65 -40.20 17.80
C ALA A 82 27.13 -41.33 16.89
N GLY A 83 27.94 -41.86 15.97
CA GLY A 83 27.56 -42.96 15.08
C GLY A 83 26.87 -42.53 13.78
N ARG A 84 26.77 -41.23 13.49
CA ARG A 84 26.05 -40.68 12.32
C ARG A 84 27.02 -40.10 11.28
N LYS A 85 27.74 -40.98 10.59
CA LYS A 85 28.72 -40.62 9.53
C LYS A 85 28.04 -39.98 8.31
N ASP A 86 26.82 -40.42 8.01
CA ASP A 86 25.94 -39.87 6.98
C ASP A 86 25.67 -38.38 7.23
N ALA A 87 25.16 -38.04 8.42
CA ALA A 87 24.87 -36.65 8.79
C ALA A 87 26.13 -35.80 8.93
N ALA A 88 27.27 -36.39 9.33
CA ALA A 88 28.54 -35.68 9.36
C ALA A 88 28.99 -35.22 7.97
N THR A 89 28.75 -36.05 6.94
CA THR A 89 29.10 -35.72 5.54
C THR A 89 28.21 -34.60 5.03
N GLU A 90 26.91 -34.64 5.32
CA GLU A 90 25.99 -33.55 4.99
C GLU A 90 26.32 -32.25 5.73
N LEU A 91 26.75 -32.34 7.00
CA LEU A 91 27.18 -31.16 7.75
C LEU A 91 28.46 -30.55 7.18
N ASP A 92 29.45 -31.38 6.81
CA ASP A 92 30.64 -30.92 6.09
C ASP A 92 30.24 -30.21 4.79
N ARG A 93 29.29 -30.77 4.04
CA ARG A 93 28.75 -30.12 2.84
C ARG A 93 28.08 -28.79 3.17
N LEU A 94 27.29 -28.68 4.23
CA LEU A 94 26.61 -27.44 4.62
C LEU A 94 27.56 -26.35 5.14
N LEU A 95 28.67 -26.75 5.77
CA LEU A 95 29.69 -25.82 6.29
C LEU A 95 30.64 -25.34 5.19
N ASN A 96 30.93 -26.20 4.21
CA ASN A 96 31.79 -25.87 3.07
C ASN A 96 30.99 -25.44 1.84
N ALA A 97 29.66 -25.53 1.87
CA ALA A 97 28.82 -25.00 0.81
C ALA A 97 29.12 -23.51 0.71
N PRO A 98 29.37 -22.97 -0.49
CA PRO A 98 29.42 -21.53 -0.67
C PRO A 98 28.13 -20.98 -0.07
N GLU A 99 28.27 -20.04 0.86
CA GLU A 99 27.14 -19.30 1.40
C GLU A 99 26.30 -18.85 0.21
N SER A 100 24.99 -19.10 0.22
CA SER A 100 24.19 -18.70 -0.93
C SER A 100 24.38 -17.21 -1.16
N ASP A 101 24.60 -16.82 -2.42
CA ASP A 101 24.93 -15.43 -2.75
C ASP A 101 23.90 -14.46 -2.17
N THR A 102 22.63 -14.86 -2.08
CA THR A 102 21.58 -14.08 -1.41
C THR A 102 21.83 -13.85 0.08
N LEU A 103 22.25 -14.89 0.83
CA LEU A 103 22.53 -14.74 2.27
C LEU A 103 23.83 -13.96 2.51
N ARG A 104 24.85 -14.19 1.68
CA ARG A 104 26.08 -13.40 1.69
C ARG A 104 25.75 -11.92 1.42
N LEU A 105 24.91 -11.63 0.42
CA LEU A 105 24.47 -10.28 0.10
C LEU A 105 23.74 -9.62 1.27
N LEU A 106 22.80 -10.33 1.91
CA LEU A 106 22.07 -9.80 3.06
C LEU A 106 23.01 -9.49 4.23
N ARG A 107 23.96 -10.39 4.53
CA ARG A 107 24.97 -10.17 5.57
C ARG A 107 25.82 -8.94 5.25
N VAL A 108 26.37 -8.87 4.05
CA VAL A 108 27.24 -7.77 3.62
C VAL A 108 26.48 -6.44 3.62
N ARG A 109 25.22 -6.40 3.17
CA ARG A 109 24.40 -5.19 3.19
C ARG A 109 24.04 -4.73 4.59
N ALA A 110 23.89 -5.66 5.54
CA ALA A 110 23.67 -5.33 6.95
C ALA A 110 24.92 -4.75 7.62
N THR A 111 26.13 -5.08 7.12
CA THR A 111 27.37 -4.44 7.57
C THR A 111 27.40 -2.97 7.13
N PRO A 112 27.71 -2.01 8.04
CA PRO A 112 27.94 -0.61 7.70
C PRO A 112 28.93 -0.46 6.55
N VAL A 113 28.73 0.53 5.69
CA VAL A 113 29.52 0.67 4.44
C VAL A 113 31.01 0.79 4.74
N GLU A 114 31.36 1.49 5.83
CA GLU A 114 32.73 1.74 6.29
C GLU A 114 33.43 0.48 6.81
N GLU A 115 32.67 -0.55 7.19
CA GLU A 115 33.17 -1.80 7.76
C GLU A 115 33.22 -2.96 6.73
N ARG A 116 32.75 -2.73 5.49
CA ARG A 116 32.75 -3.76 4.44
C ARG A 116 34.16 -4.03 3.96
N SER A 117 34.54 -5.30 3.86
CA SER A 117 35.83 -5.66 3.29
C SER A 117 35.86 -5.39 1.77
N PRO A 118 37.05 -5.24 1.15
CA PRO A 118 37.13 -5.11 -0.31
C PRO A 118 36.50 -6.28 -1.07
N ASP A 119 36.58 -7.50 -0.53
CA ASP A 119 35.93 -8.70 -1.07
C ASP A 119 34.40 -8.61 -1.00
N ASP A 120 33.86 -8.04 0.07
CA ASP A 120 32.42 -7.81 0.22
C ASP A 120 31.89 -6.76 -0.77
N VAL A 121 32.66 -5.70 -1.01
CA VAL A 121 32.33 -4.67 -2.02
C VAL A 121 32.35 -5.28 -3.42
N GLN A 122 33.42 -6.00 -3.76
CA GLN A 122 33.53 -6.69 -5.05
C GLN A 122 32.40 -7.71 -5.23
N PHE A 123 32.06 -8.47 -4.19
CA PHE A 123 30.94 -9.40 -4.22
C PHE A 123 29.60 -8.70 -4.49
N ILE A 124 29.32 -7.55 -3.85
CA ILE A 124 28.10 -6.77 -4.14
C ILE A 124 28.10 -6.33 -5.62
N GLU A 125 29.22 -5.81 -6.12
CA GLU A 125 29.32 -5.33 -7.51
C GLU A 125 29.09 -6.47 -8.51
N GLU A 126 29.76 -7.61 -8.32
CA GLU A 126 29.57 -8.81 -9.15
C GLU A 126 28.13 -9.33 -9.06
N TRP A 127 27.55 -9.34 -7.85
CA TRP A 127 26.18 -9.77 -7.65
C TRP A 127 25.18 -8.84 -8.33
N GLU A 128 25.34 -7.53 -8.21
CA GLU A 128 24.48 -6.52 -8.85
C GLU A 128 24.67 -6.48 -10.36
N ALA A 129 25.87 -6.75 -10.87
CA ALA A 129 26.12 -6.91 -12.30
C ALA A 129 25.46 -8.19 -12.86
N ALA A 130 25.48 -9.29 -12.11
CA ALA A 130 24.82 -10.54 -12.49
C ALA A 130 23.29 -10.50 -12.29
N HIS A 131 22.81 -9.67 -11.36
CA HIS A 131 21.41 -9.45 -11.03
C HIS A 131 21.10 -7.96 -11.14
N PRO A 132 21.15 -7.38 -12.35
CA PRO A 132 20.82 -5.98 -12.54
C PRO A 132 19.49 -5.74 -11.88
N ARG A 133 19.44 -4.80 -10.93
CA ARG A 133 18.20 -4.43 -10.25
C ARG A 133 17.24 -4.09 -11.37
N ARG A 134 16.27 -4.96 -11.64
CA ARG A 134 15.18 -4.58 -12.54
C ARG A 134 14.64 -3.30 -11.93
N PRO A 135 14.75 -2.16 -12.64
CA PRO A 135 14.11 -0.96 -12.18
C PRO A 135 12.67 -1.36 -11.88
N ASP A 136 12.14 -0.95 -10.72
CA ASP A 136 10.75 -1.27 -10.42
C ASP A 136 9.95 -0.85 -11.65
N PRO A 137 9.25 -1.79 -12.33
CA PRO A 137 8.58 -1.48 -13.58
C PRO A 137 7.54 -0.36 -13.42
N ASN A 138 7.16 -0.03 -12.18
CA ASN A 138 6.30 1.10 -11.84
C ASN A 138 7.01 2.46 -11.80
N LEU A 139 8.35 2.50 -11.77
CA LEU A 139 9.12 3.76 -11.79
C LEU A 139 9.30 4.33 -13.19
N GLY A 140 8.75 3.68 -14.23
CA GLY A 140 8.79 4.22 -15.59
C GLY A 140 10.21 4.32 -16.15
N VAL A 141 11.05 3.34 -15.86
CA VAL A 141 12.47 3.28 -16.29
C VAL A 141 12.72 1.98 -17.07
N ASP A 142 13.49 2.06 -18.16
CA ASP A 142 13.86 0.92 -19.00
C ASP A 142 14.99 0.07 -18.38
N GLU A 143 15.34 -1.05 -19.01
CA GLU A 143 16.35 -1.99 -18.51
C GLU A 143 17.74 -1.34 -18.31
N ASP A 144 18.01 -0.23 -18.99
CA ASP A 144 19.24 0.54 -18.92
C ASP A 144 19.17 1.67 -17.86
N GLY A 145 18.03 1.82 -17.19
CA GLY A 145 17.78 2.84 -16.16
C GLY A 145 17.41 4.21 -16.71
N ASN A 146 17.13 4.34 -18.02
CA ASN A 146 16.63 5.58 -18.59
C ASN A 146 15.13 5.71 -18.35
N TRP A 147 14.65 6.94 -18.17
CA TRP A 147 13.22 7.19 -18.07
C TRP A 147 12.52 6.81 -19.40
N LEU A 148 11.50 5.97 -19.30
CA LEU A 148 10.62 5.64 -20.41
C LEU A 148 9.88 6.91 -20.86
N PRO A 149 9.60 7.05 -22.17
CA PRO A 149 8.72 8.09 -22.67
C PRO A 149 7.40 8.11 -21.91
N VAL A 150 6.82 9.30 -21.71
CA VAL A 150 5.57 9.48 -20.94
C VAL A 150 4.46 8.57 -21.47
N GLU A 151 4.38 8.41 -22.80
CA GLU A 151 3.42 7.55 -23.47
C GLU A 151 3.62 6.08 -23.09
N THR A 152 4.87 5.60 -23.06
CA THR A 152 5.19 4.22 -22.68
C THR A 152 4.92 3.99 -21.19
N THR A 153 5.26 4.97 -20.34
CA THR A 153 4.94 4.93 -18.90
C THR A 153 3.43 4.85 -18.67
N PHE A 154 2.65 5.66 -19.40
CA PHE A 154 1.20 5.65 -19.32
C PHE A 154 0.58 4.33 -19.83
N GLU A 155 1.07 3.77 -20.93
CA GLU A 155 0.64 2.46 -21.45
C GLU A 155 0.93 1.33 -20.46
N ASN A 156 2.13 1.34 -19.85
CA ASN A 156 2.51 0.37 -18.81
C ASN A 156 1.61 0.50 -17.59
N TRP A 157 1.32 1.73 -17.15
CA TRP A 157 0.38 1.98 -16.07
C TRP A 157 -1.03 1.50 -16.40
N GLN A 158 -1.54 1.76 -17.61
CA GLN A 158 -2.85 1.25 -18.04
C GLN A 158 -2.89 -0.28 -18.05
N ARG A 159 -1.82 -0.93 -18.50
CA ARG A 159 -1.70 -2.40 -18.50
C ARG A 159 -1.71 -2.95 -17.07
N ALA A 160 -0.93 -2.35 -16.16
CA ALA A 160 -0.90 -2.74 -14.76
C ALA A 160 -2.27 -2.55 -14.09
N ARG A 161 -2.93 -1.41 -14.35
CA ARG A 161 -4.29 -1.14 -13.87
C ARG A 161 -5.31 -2.16 -14.37
N ASN A 162 -5.26 -2.52 -15.65
CA ASN A 162 -6.15 -3.53 -16.22
C ASN A 162 -5.90 -4.93 -15.63
N GLN A 163 -4.65 -5.28 -15.36
CA GLN A 163 -4.32 -6.53 -14.66
C GLN A 163 -4.86 -6.53 -13.22
N LEU A 164 -4.72 -5.41 -12.50
CA LEU A 164 -5.29 -5.26 -11.17
C LEU A 164 -6.81 -5.38 -11.19
N ASN A 165 -7.50 -4.65 -12.08
CA ASN A 165 -8.95 -4.73 -12.26
C ASN A 165 -9.42 -6.16 -12.58
N THR A 166 -8.65 -6.88 -13.41
CA THR A 166 -8.94 -8.28 -13.74
C THR A 166 -8.83 -9.17 -12.50
N ARG A 167 -7.79 -8.97 -11.66
CA ARG A 167 -7.66 -9.69 -10.37
C ARG A 167 -8.81 -9.35 -9.42
N VAL A 168 -9.21 -8.07 -9.33
CA VAL A 168 -10.35 -7.61 -8.53
C VAL A 168 -11.65 -8.29 -9.01
N LEU A 169 -11.91 -8.36 -10.31
CA LEU A 169 -13.08 -9.04 -10.86
C LEU A 169 -13.08 -10.55 -10.55
N HIS A 170 -11.94 -11.22 -10.71
CA HIS A 170 -11.82 -12.64 -10.35
C HIS A 170 -12.05 -12.87 -8.86
N TYR A 171 -11.49 -12.00 -8.01
CA TYR A 171 -11.69 -12.06 -6.56
C TYR A 171 -13.15 -11.81 -6.19
N ALA A 172 -13.77 -10.74 -6.73
CA ALA A 172 -15.18 -10.42 -6.55
C ALA A 172 -16.08 -11.59 -6.91
N ARG A 173 -15.85 -12.19 -8.10
CA ARG A 173 -16.60 -13.35 -8.58
C ARG A 173 -16.41 -14.57 -7.69
N ALA A 174 -15.19 -14.85 -7.25
CA ALA A 174 -14.91 -15.98 -6.36
C ALA A 174 -15.55 -15.81 -4.98
N ARG A 175 -15.63 -14.57 -4.48
CA ARG A 175 -16.22 -14.21 -3.19
C ARG A 175 -17.73 -13.99 -3.22
N GLY A 176 -18.31 -13.77 -4.40
CA GLY A 176 -19.72 -13.37 -4.53
C GLY A 176 -20.00 -11.98 -3.95
N ILE A 177 -19.00 -11.09 -3.92
CA ILE A 177 -19.10 -9.71 -3.43
C ILE A 177 -19.12 -8.73 -4.60
N SER A 178 -19.46 -7.47 -4.34
CA SER A 178 -19.40 -6.42 -5.35
C SER A 178 -17.95 -6.11 -5.76
N PHE A 179 -17.77 -5.54 -6.96
CA PHE A 179 -16.45 -5.10 -7.41
C PHE A 179 -15.80 -4.08 -6.45
N LYS A 180 -16.60 -3.17 -5.87
CA LYS A 180 -16.12 -2.15 -4.93
C LYS A 180 -15.59 -2.79 -3.64
N GLU A 181 -16.32 -3.74 -3.06
CA GLU A 181 -15.86 -4.49 -1.88
C GLU A 181 -14.59 -5.29 -2.21
N ALA A 182 -14.51 -5.88 -3.40
CA ALA A 182 -13.31 -6.58 -3.84
C ALA A 182 -12.09 -5.68 -4.04
N GLU A 183 -12.29 -4.46 -4.55
CA GLU A 183 -11.24 -3.45 -4.72
C GLU A 183 -10.67 -3.02 -3.36
N GLU A 184 -11.52 -2.92 -2.34
CA GLU A 184 -11.13 -2.62 -0.96
C GLU A 184 -10.47 -3.83 -0.26
N GLU A 185 -10.99 -5.04 -0.42
CA GLU A 185 -10.49 -6.25 0.26
C GLU A 185 -9.17 -6.79 -0.32
N LEU A 186 -9.00 -6.78 -1.65
CA LEU A 186 -7.92 -7.53 -2.33
C LEU A 186 -6.50 -7.10 -1.91
N PRO A 187 -6.17 -5.80 -1.74
CA PRO A 187 -4.84 -5.38 -1.29
C PRO A 187 -4.45 -5.98 0.07
N HIS A 188 -5.40 -6.04 1.03
CA HIS A 188 -5.15 -6.62 2.35
C HIS A 188 -4.89 -8.12 2.27
N VAL A 189 -5.64 -8.83 1.42
CA VAL A 189 -5.43 -10.27 1.17
C VAL A 189 -4.06 -10.53 0.54
N GLN A 190 -3.62 -9.69 -0.41
CA GLN A 190 -2.29 -9.80 -1.03
C GLN A 190 -1.17 -9.53 -0.03
N GLN A 191 -1.32 -8.51 0.81
CA GLN A 191 -0.36 -8.21 1.88
C GLN A 191 -0.24 -9.38 2.85
N MET A 192 -1.37 -9.95 3.26
CA MET A 192 -1.41 -11.10 4.16
C MET A 192 -0.72 -12.34 3.55
N ALA A 193 -0.94 -12.63 2.26
CA ALA A 193 -0.22 -13.72 1.57
C ALA A 193 1.30 -13.49 1.60
N THR A 194 1.74 -12.23 1.48
CA THR A 194 3.14 -11.83 1.59
C THR A 194 3.67 -12.02 3.02
N ASP A 195 2.90 -11.61 4.03
CA ASP A 195 3.24 -11.81 5.45
C ASP A 195 3.44 -13.31 5.76
N VAL A 196 2.55 -14.18 5.28
CA VAL A 196 2.65 -15.64 5.43
C VAL A 196 3.91 -16.18 4.78
N ALA A 197 4.20 -15.76 3.54
CA ALA A 197 5.42 -16.17 2.84
C ALA A 197 6.70 -15.75 3.58
N ASN A 198 6.67 -14.60 4.26
CA ASN A 198 7.78 -14.09 5.06
C ASN A 198 7.89 -14.70 6.46
N GLY A 199 6.97 -15.60 6.83
CA GLY A 199 6.93 -16.19 8.17
C GLY A 199 6.60 -15.19 9.27
N THR A 200 6.07 -14.02 8.90
CA THR A 200 5.48 -13.00 9.78
C THR A 200 3.95 -13.06 9.75
N GLY A 201 3.40 -14.11 9.11
CA GLY A 201 2.01 -14.23 8.71
C GLY A 201 1.03 -13.93 9.83
N ARG A 202 0.05 -13.10 9.49
CA ARG A 202 -1.19 -12.98 10.25
C ARG A 202 -1.80 -14.37 10.40
N PRO A 203 -2.37 -14.71 11.57
CA PRO A 203 -2.84 -16.06 11.85
C PRO A 203 -4.05 -16.51 11.01
N TRP A 204 -4.64 -15.60 10.22
CA TRP A 204 -5.90 -15.83 9.53
C TRP A 204 -5.72 -15.61 8.02
N THR A 205 -6.34 -16.47 7.22
CA THR A 205 -6.44 -16.36 5.76
C THR A 205 -7.93 -16.47 5.41
N PRO A 206 -8.52 -15.60 4.58
CA PRO A 206 -9.86 -15.85 4.09
C PRO A 206 -9.87 -17.19 3.33
N PRO A 207 -11.01 -17.89 3.32
CA PRO A 207 -12.30 -17.31 3.62
C PRO A 207 -12.97 -18.02 4.81
N TRP A 208 -14.01 -17.37 5.32
CA TRP A 208 -15.05 -17.97 6.18
C TRP A 208 -14.69 -18.11 7.66
N ASP A 209 -15.40 -17.29 8.44
CA ASP A 209 -15.46 -17.27 9.90
C ASP A 209 -14.10 -16.99 10.56
N PRO A 210 -13.87 -15.74 11.04
CA PRO A 210 -12.65 -15.44 11.77
C PRO A 210 -12.50 -16.33 13.03
N GLY A 211 -13.58 -17.00 13.46
CA GLY A 211 -13.63 -17.89 14.60
C GLY A 211 -14.48 -17.27 15.70
N ALA A 212 -14.92 -18.10 16.65
CA ALA A 212 -15.74 -17.64 17.77
C ALA A 212 -15.01 -16.65 18.69
N GLU A 213 -13.69 -16.52 18.55
CA GLU A 213 -12.88 -15.55 19.27
C GLU A 213 -13.05 -14.10 18.76
N PHE A 214 -13.58 -13.88 17.56
CA PHE A 214 -13.78 -12.53 16.98
C PHE A 214 -15.24 -12.06 17.13
N GLU A 215 -15.39 -10.76 17.35
CA GLU A 215 -16.70 -10.11 17.51
C GLU A 215 -17.34 -9.79 16.15
N GLU A 216 -18.67 -9.68 16.13
CA GLU A 216 -19.41 -9.29 14.93
C GLU A 216 -18.97 -7.88 14.48
N GLY A 217 -18.40 -7.77 13.29
CA GLY A 217 -17.89 -6.52 12.72
C GLY A 217 -16.37 -6.33 12.84
N GLU A 218 -15.65 -7.22 13.54
CA GLU A 218 -14.19 -7.23 13.46
C GLU A 218 -13.72 -7.70 12.08
N GLU A 219 -12.71 -7.03 11.53
CA GLU A 219 -12.18 -7.29 10.18
C GLU A 219 -10.71 -7.74 10.23
N PRO A 220 -10.38 -8.92 10.82
CA PRO A 220 -9.00 -9.35 11.02
C PRO A 220 -8.21 -9.61 9.72
N TRP A 221 -8.82 -9.51 8.53
CA TRP A 221 -8.07 -9.42 7.27
C TRP A 221 -7.27 -8.13 7.17
N LYS A 222 -7.85 -7.03 7.65
CA LYS A 222 -7.33 -5.70 7.42
C LYS A 222 -6.01 -5.53 8.17
N SER A 223 -5.03 -4.90 7.52
CA SER A 223 -3.74 -4.53 8.15
C SER A 223 -3.98 -3.71 9.39
N GLU A 224 -4.94 -2.81 9.24
CA GLU A 224 -5.35 -1.79 10.17
C GLU A 224 -5.81 -2.42 11.48
N PHE A 225 -6.38 -3.63 11.45
CA PHE A 225 -6.79 -4.38 12.63
C PHE A 225 -5.60 -4.76 13.54
N TRP A 226 -4.46 -5.08 12.94
CA TRP A 226 -3.26 -5.56 13.64
C TRP A 226 -2.21 -4.47 13.89
N THR A 227 -2.35 -3.34 13.21
CA THR A 227 -1.52 -2.15 13.43
C THR A 227 -2.11 -1.29 14.54
N TYR A 228 -1.25 -0.69 15.34
CA TYR A 228 -1.67 0.26 16.35
C TYR A 228 -0.78 1.50 16.35
N THR A 229 -1.35 2.59 16.85
CA THR A 229 -0.64 3.84 17.05
C THR A 229 -0.64 4.15 18.54
N GLU A 230 0.55 4.30 19.12
CA GLU A 230 0.71 4.66 20.52
C GLU A 230 1.25 6.08 20.64
N ALA A 231 0.55 6.94 21.39
CA ALA A 231 1.02 8.26 21.76
C ALA A 231 2.09 8.12 22.86
N VAL A 232 3.36 8.23 22.48
CA VAL A 232 4.50 8.23 23.41
C VAL A 232 4.95 9.66 23.69
N PRO A 233 5.34 10.00 24.94
CA PRO A 233 5.85 11.34 25.24
C PRO A 233 7.01 11.73 24.33
N SER A 234 7.01 12.97 23.82
CA SER A 234 8.11 13.48 23.02
C SER A 234 9.42 13.43 23.81
N PRO A 235 10.48 12.77 23.29
CA PRO A 235 11.80 12.81 23.93
C PRO A 235 12.41 14.21 23.92
N PHE A 236 11.81 15.17 23.19
CA PHE A 236 12.30 16.53 23.03
C PHE A 236 11.74 17.52 24.06
N GLY A 237 11.10 17.05 25.14
CA GLY A 237 10.86 17.85 26.36
C GLY A 237 9.82 18.98 26.22
N THR A 238 9.00 18.95 25.17
CA THR A 238 7.88 19.87 24.96
C THR A 238 6.56 19.12 25.07
N GLU A 239 5.51 19.80 25.51
CA GLU A 239 4.14 19.29 25.61
C GLU A 239 3.66 18.77 24.24
N GLY A 240 3.93 17.49 23.97
CA GLY A 240 3.62 16.87 22.69
C GLY A 240 3.83 15.35 22.75
N HIS A 241 2.97 14.63 22.05
CA HIS A 241 3.10 13.19 21.85
C HIS A 241 3.76 12.95 20.50
N ILE A 242 4.77 12.07 20.46
CA ILE A 242 5.18 11.41 19.21
C ILE A 242 4.38 10.12 19.06
N TYR A 243 4.06 9.74 17.83
CA TYR A 243 3.27 8.55 17.57
C TYR A 243 4.19 7.40 17.14
N ARG A 244 4.15 6.30 17.89
CA ARG A 244 4.86 5.08 17.56
C ARG A 244 3.90 4.12 16.87
N LEU A 245 4.20 3.76 15.63
CA LEU A 245 3.50 2.68 14.93
C LEU A 245 4.05 1.32 15.41
N GLY A 246 3.14 0.38 15.67
CA GLY A 246 3.48 -1.00 16.00
C GLY A 246 2.51 -1.99 15.38
N THR A 247 2.88 -3.26 15.42
CA THR A 247 2.06 -4.39 14.96
C THR A 247 2.07 -5.48 16.02
N THR A 248 0.90 -6.06 16.32
CA THR A 248 0.78 -7.22 17.19
C THR A 248 -0.12 -8.26 16.52
N TYR A 249 0.14 -9.54 16.79
CA TYR A 249 -0.70 -10.66 16.33
C TYR A 249 -1.31 -11.44 17.51
N ASP A 250 -1.17 -10.91 18.73
CA ASP A 250 -1.91 -11.36 19.91
C ASP A 250 -3.26 -10.62 19.94
N LEU A 251 -4.37 -11.35 19.86
CA LEU A 251 -5.72 -10.78 19.77
C LEU A 251 -6.08 -9.93 21.02
N ALA A 252 -5.68 -10.37 22.20
CA ALA A 252 -5.97 -9.63 23.44
C ALA A 252 -5.17 -8.32 23.48
N GLU A 253 -3.91 -8.36 23.04
CA GLU A 253 -3.12 -7.14 22.90
C GLU A 253 -3.64 -6.26 21.75
N ALA A 254 -4.09 -6.83 20.62
CA ALA A 254 -4.66 -6.07 19.50
C ALA A 254 -5.88 -5.26 19.95
N ARG A 255 -6.83 -5.87 20.66
CA ARG A 255 -8.01 -5.17 21.22
C ARG A 255 -7.63 -4.08 22.20
N ARG A 256 -6.74 -4.38 23.16
CA ARG A 256 -6.20 -3.35 24.09
C ARG A 256 -5.56 -2.19 23.32
N ARG A 257 -4.82 -2.48 22.25
CA ARG A 257 -4.13 -1.47 21.44
C ARG A 257 -5.06 -0.67 20.55
N GLN A 258 -6.18 -1.25 20.11
CA GLN A 258 -7.24 -0.52 19.41
C GLN A 258 -7.91 0.51 20.33
N GLU A 259 -8.15 0.16 21.60
CA GLU A 259 -8.64 1.13 22.60
C GLU A 259 -7.63 2.28 22.80
N ILE A 260 -6.33 1.97 22.89
CA ILE A 260 -5.27 2.99 22.98
C ILE A 260 -5.21 3.84 21.72
N THR A 261 -5.35 3.25 20.53
CA THR A 261 -5.34 3.96 19.25
C THR A 261 -6.54 4.89 19.15
N ALA A 262 -7.73 4.43 19.54
CA ALA A 262 -8.93 5.26 19.59
C ALA A 262 -8.76 6.45 20.55
N GLN A 263 -8.14 6.23 21.72
CA GLN A 263 -7.80 7.33 22.64
C GLN A 263 -6.79 8.31 22.03
N ALA A 264 -5.75 7.80 21.35
CA ALA A 264 -4.75 8.62 20.67
C ALA A 264 -5.37 9.45 19.54
N ASP A 265 -6.31 8.88 18.78
CA ASP A 265 -7.03 9.58 17.71
C ASP A 265 -7.90 10.72 18.26
N GLU A 266 -8.53 10.54 19.42
CA GLU A 266 -9.28 11.62 20.07
C GLU A 266 -8.34 12.74 20.56
N VAL A 267 -7.18 12.40 21.13
CA VAL A 267 -6.16 13.41 21.47
C VAL A 267 -5.67 14.15 20.23
N TRP A 268 -5.43 13.43 19.13
CA TRP A 268 -4.98 14.02 17.88
C TRP A 268 -6.03 14.94 17.26
N LYS A 269 -7.31 14.54 17.24
CA LYS A 269 -8.40 15.42 16.79
C LYS A 269 -8.48 16.69 17.63
N ALA A 270 -8.37 16.57 18.96
CA ALA A 270 -8.40 17.72 19.85
C ALA A 270 -7.20 18.67 19.60
N ASP A 271 -5.99 18.11 19.41
CA ASP A 271 -4.80 18.89 19.07
C ASP A 271 -4.93 19.57 17.69
N ALA A 272 -5.41 18.84 16.68
CA ALA A 272 -5.66 19.38 15.35
C ALA A 272 -6.69 20.53 15.39
N HIS A 273 -7.77 20.38 16.16
CA HIS A 273 -8.74 21.45 16.39
C HIS A 273 -8.12 22.66 17.09
N ARG A 274 -7.28 22.46 18.11
CA ARG A 274 -6.55 23.53 18.80
C ARG A 274 -5.61 24.26 17.86
N GLN A 275 -4.77 23.56 17.12
CA GLN A 275 -3.83 24.16 16.16
C GLN A 275 -4.57 24.94 15.07
N THR A 276 -5.70 24.41 14.61
CA THR A 276 -6.58 25.09 13.65
C THR A 276 -7.13 26.38 14.24
N ALA A 277 -7.61 26.35 15.49
CA ALA A 277 -8.11 27.55 16.18
C ALA A 277 -7.02 28.63 16.38
N GLU A 278 -5.82 28.22 16.82
CA GLU A 278 -4.66 29.12 16.96
C GLU A 278 -4.23 29.74 15.63
N TYR A 279 -4.31 28.97 14.54
CA TYR A 279 -4.05 29.47 13.20
C TYR A 279 -5.07 30.55 12.80
N TYR A 280 -6.37 30.31 13.00
CA TYR A 280 -7.42 31.29 12.71
C TYR A 280 -7.28 32.56 13.54
N GLU A 281 -7.00 32.44 14.84
CA GLU A 281 -6.77 33.59 15.72
C GLU A 281 -5.60 34.45 15.22
N ARG A 282 -4.50 33.81 14.78
CA ARG A 282 -3.33 34.50 14.22
C ARG A 282 -3.62 35.24 12.92
N GLU A 283 -4.47 34.67 12.07
CA GLU A 283 -4.92 35.28 10.81
C GLU A 283 -5.98 36.38 11.02
N GLY A 284 -6.39 36.65 12.26
CA GLY A 284 -7.46 37.60 12.56
C GLY A 284 -8.82 37.16 11.99
N LYS A 285 -8.96 35.89 11.65
CA LYS A 285 -10.19 35.28 11.18
C LYS A 285 -10.93 34.72 12.39
N SER A 286 -12.17 35.13 12.58
CA SER A 286 -13.02 34.55 13.62
C SER A 286 -13.34 33.12 13.22
N ALA A 287 -13.33 32.18 14.17
CA ALA A 287 -13.79 30.81 13.94
C ALA A 287 -15.26 30.75 13.45
N ASN A 288 -16.02 31.84 13.60
CA ASN A 288 -17.37 32.00 13.07
C ASN A 288 -17.43 32.54 11.63
N ASP A 289 -16.34 33.07 11.07
CA ASP A 289 -16.33 33.58 9.68
C ASP A 289 -16.48 32.44 8.66
N ASP A 290 -16.19 31.19 9.08
CA ASP A 290 -16.41 29.96 8.31
C ASP A 290 -17.67 29.18 8.75
N ALA A 291 -18.50 29.69 9.67
CA ALA A 291 -19.78 29.04 10.00
C ALA A 291 -20.78 29.05 8.81
N ASP A 292 -20.53 29.89 7.79
CA ASP A 292 -21.22 29.85 6.50
C ASP A 292 -20.61 28.83 5.52
N LEU A 293 -19.45 28.24 5.83
CA LEU A 293 -18.89 27.07 5.15
C LEU A 293 -19.25 25.78 5.89
N THR A 294 -20.54 25.58 6.17
CA THR A 294 -21.00 24.22 6.51
C THR A 294 -20.99 23.34 5.25
N PRO A 295 -20.51 22.08 5.32
CA PRO A 295 -20.52 21.17 4.17
C PRO A 295 -21.92 20.76 3.64
N ASN A 296 -23.02 21.32 4.15
CA ASN A 296 -24.35 20.70 4.09
C ASN A 296 -25.50 21.62 3.61
N LYS A 297 -25.25 22.57 2.70
CA LYS A 297 -26.31 23.16 1.86
C LYS A 297 -26.21 22.70 0.41
N VAL A 298 -26.37 21.39 0.20
CA VAL A 298 -26.79 20.82 -1.09
C VAL A 298 -28.25 20.39 -0.92
N PRO A 299 -29.16 20.69 -1.88
CA PRO A 299 -30.57 20.30 -1.80
C PRO A 299 -30.72 18.78 -1.57
N ALA A 300 -31.79 18.41 -0.86
CA ALA A 300 -32.08 17.12 -0.22
C ALA A 300 -32.17 15.88 -1.14
N SER A 301 -31.16 15.61 -1.95
CA SER A 301 -31.01 14.39 -2.72
C SER A 301 -29.53 14.02 -2.91
N ALA A 302 -28.80 13.75 -1.84
CA ALA A 302 -27.55 12.99 -1.91
C ALA A 302 -27.22 12.36 -0.55
N SER A 303 -27.08 11.04 -0.54
CA SER A 303 -26.78 10.23 0.64
C SER A 303 -25.30 10.31 1.01
N VAL A 304 -25.05 10.25 2.31
CA VAL A 304 -23.76 10.20 2.99
C VAL A 304 -22.81 9.14 2.38
N HIS A 305 -21.62 9.57 1.98
CA HIS A 305 -20.44 8.72 1.86
C HIS A 305 -19.30 9.32 2.69
N THR A 306 -18.87 8.53 3.66
CA THR A 306 -17.74 8.73 4.55
C THR A 306 -16.41 8.77 3.79
N PHE A 307 -15.49 9.57 4.33
CA PHE A 307 -14.05 9.67 4.10
C PHE A 307 -13.45 8.72 3.04
N LYS A 308 -13.00 9.28 1.91
CA LYS A 308 -12.00 8.66 1.03
C LYS A 308 -10.62 9.22 1.35
N PRO A 309 -9.55 8.42 1.25
CA PRO A 309 -8.20 8.89 1.49
C PRO A 309 -7.83 9.93 0.43
N ARG A 310 -7.09 10.93 0.90
CA ARG A 310 -6.48 12.01 0.12
C ARG A 310 -5.52 11.38 -0.90
N VAL A 311 -6.01 11.18 -2.13
CA VAL A 311 -5.14 11.00 -3.29
C VAL A 311 -4.79 12.40 -3.73
N ASP A 312 -3.52 12.79 -3.54
CA ASP A 312 -2.97 14.01 -4.13
C ASP A 312 -2.98 13.85 -5.66
N PHE A 313 -4.14 14.09 -6.29
CA PHE A 313 -4.21 14.37 -7.71
C PHE A 313 -3.72 15.81 -7.90
N ALA A 314 -2.43 15.96 -8.18
CA ALA A 314 -1.94 17.16 -8.82
C ALA A 314 -2.64 17.26 -10.19
N TRP A 315 -3.54 18.23 -10.34
CA TRP A 315 -4.29 18.49 -11.57
C TRP A 315 -3.47 19.27 -12.62
N HIS A 316 -2.14 19.27 -12.50
CA HIS A 316 -1.25 19.75 -13.54
C HIS A 316 -1.29 18.82 -14.76
N THR A 317 -2.24 19.09 -15.65
CA THR A 317 -2.26 18.45 -16.96
C THR A 317 -1.13 19.03 -17.83
N PRO A 318 -0.42 18.19 -18.61
CA PRO A 318 0.57 18.68 -19.59
C PRO A 318 0.02 19.73 -20.57
N GLU A 319 -1.30 19.77 -20.77
CA GLU A 319 -1.96 20.79 -21.59
C GLU A 319 -1.96 22.18 -20.93
N MET A 320 -2.03 22.27 -19.59
CA MET A 320 -1.95 23.53 -18.86
C MET A 320 -0.52 24.09 -18.82
N GLU A 321 0.48 23.24 -18.61
CA GLU A 321 1.89 23.69 -18.71
C GLU A 321 2.21 24.19 -20.12
N LYS A 322 1.70 23.52 -21.16
CA LYS A 322 1.80 24.01 -22.55
C LYS A 322 1.08 25.34 -22.76
N ALA A 323 -0.11 25.51 -22.19
CA ALA A 323 -0.88 26.75 -22.27
C ALA A 323 -0.13 27.93 -21.62
N SER A 324 0.31 27.77 -20.38
CA SER A 324 1.04 28.81 -19.63
C SER A 324 2.43 29.08 -20.24
N ALA A 325 3.13 28.06 -20.75
CA ALA A 325 4.38 28.25 -21.47
C ALA A 325 4.19 29.05 -22.76
N LYS A 326 3.13 28.76 -23.53
CA LYS A 326 2.79 29.48 -24.75
C LYS A 326 2.39 30.93 -24.47
N LEU A 327 1.62 31.16 -23.41
CA LEU A 327 1.28 32.51 -22.93
C LEU A 327 2.54 33.31 -22.60
N ARG A 328 3.50 32.73 -21.87
CA ARG A 328 4.78 33.39 -21.55
C ARG A 328 5.61 33.70 -22.79
N GLU A 329 5.72 32.76 -23.73
CA GLU A 329 6.40 32.97 -25.01
C GLU A 329 5.80 34.16 -25.78
N MET A 330 4.46 34.26 -25.80
CA MET A 330 3.75 35.36 -26.44
C MET A 330 3.92 36.69 -25.70
N PHE A 331 3.90 36.72 -24.37
CA PHE A 331 4.20 37.96 -23.63
C PHE A 331 5.62 38.46 -23.89
N VAL A 332 6.59 37.56 -24.05
CA VAL A 332 7.95 37.92 -24.48
C VAL A 332 7.95 38.47 -25.91
N ALA A 333 7.21 37.86 -26.83
CA ALA A 333 7.10 38.34 -28.21
C ALA A 333 6.38 39.71 -28.32
N LEU A 334 5.45 39.99 -27.42
CA LEU A 334 4.71 41.25 -27.32
C LEU A 334 5.45 42.33 -26.50
N ALA A 335 6.53 41.97 -25.79
CA ALA A 335 7.34 42.88 -24.97
C ALA A 335 7.79 44.19 -25.68
N PRO A 336 8.10 44.20 -26.99
CA PRO A 336 8.44 45.44 -27.71
C PRO A 336 7.26 46.43 -27.82
N ILE A 337 6.03 45.92 -27.79
CA ILE A 337 4.76 46.67 -27.82
C ILE A 337 4.31 47.01 -26.37
N ASP A 338 4.85 46.28 -25.38
CA ASP A 338 4.42 46.24 -23.97
C ASP A 338 4.76 47.47 -23.13
N LYS A 339 5.57 48.42 -23.62
CA LYS A 339 5.94 49.61 -22.82
C LYS A 339 4.74 50.45 -22.36
N SER A 340 3.57 50.30 -22.97
CA SER A 340 2.32 50.97 -22.56
C SER A 340 1.25 50.03 -22.00
N LEU A 341 1.43 48.71 -22.03
CA LEU A 341 0.36 47.74 -21.72
C LEU A 341 0.53 47.05 -20.36
N ASP A 342 1.75 47.00 -19.84
CA ASP A 342 2.14 46.42 -18.53
C ASP A 342 1.57 45.01 -18.29
N LEU A 343 1.63 44.18 -19.34
CA LEU A 343 0.97 42.88 -19.36
C LEU A 343 1.61 41.86 -18.40
N SER A 344 2.92 41.98 -18.19
CA SER A 344 3.64 41.16 -17.22
C SER A 344 3.17 41.42 -15.79
N ALA A 345 2.94 42.68 -15.41
CA ALA A 345 2.40 43.00 -14.09
C ALA A 345 0.95 42.52 -13.92
N GLU A 346 0.10 42.62 -14.95
CA GLU A 346 -1.27 42.08 -14.89
C GLU A 346 -1.28 40.55 -14.73
N LEU A 347 -0.36 39.83 -15.38
CA LEU A 347 -0.22 38.38 -15.25
C LEU A 347 0.29 37.99 -13.85
N ASP A 348 1.29 38.72 -13.33
CA ASP A 348 1.83 38.48 -11.99
C ASP A 348 0.80 38.74 -10.89
N VAL A 349 -0.09 39.73 -11.07
CA VAL A 349 -1.23 39.96 -10.17
C VAL A 349 -2.21 38.79 -10.23
N LEU A 350 -2.56 38.33 -11.43
CA LEU A 350 -3.46 37.18 -11.60
C LEU A 350 -2.92 35.92 -10.90
N HIS A 351 -1.65 35.59 -11.12
CA HIS A 351 -1.02 34.43 -10.49
C HIS A 351 -0.92 34.57 -8.97
N ARG A 352 -0.62 35.77 -8.46
CA ARG A 352 -0.54 36.05 -7.03
C ARG A 352 -1.89 35.92 -6.34
N ASP A 353 -2.94 36.46 -6.94
CA ASP A 353 -4.29 36.46 -6.36
C ASP A 353 -4.90 35.05 -6.33
N LEU A 354 -4.50 34.19 -7.27
CA LEU A 354 -5.01 32.83 -7.38
C LEU A 354 -4.13 31.77 -6.71
N ALA A 355 -2.86 32.07 -6.41
CA ALA A 355 -1.92 31.18 -5.71
C ALA A 355 -2.51 30.45 -4.48
N PRO A 356 -3.34 31.08 -3.62
CA PRO A 356 -3.91 30.41 -2.44
C PRO A 356 -4.89 29.26 -2.77
N ILE A 357 -5.51 29.28 -3.96
CA ILE A 357 -6.54 28.32 -4.35
C ILE A 357 -6.11 27.37 -5.47
N MET A 358 -4.90 27.54 -6.03
CA MET A 358 -4.35 26.77 -7.14
C MET A 358 -4.32 25.24 -6.92
N ASN A 359 -4.31 24.79 -5.66
CA ASN A 359 -4.33 23.36 -5.33
C ASN A 359 -5.75 22.76 -5.32
N THR A 360 -6.74 23.49 -5.80
CA THR A 360 -8.14 23.05 -5.88
C THR A 360 -8.63 23.09 -7.32
N PRO A 361 -9.53 22.17 -7.73
CA PRO A 361 -10.15 22.22 -9.07
C PRO A 361 -10.82 23.58 -9.37
N THR A 362 -11.33 24.24 -8.33
CA THR A 362 -11.95 25.56 -8.42
C THR A 362 -10.92 26.66 -8.71
N GLY A 363 -9.72 26.58 -8.13
CA GLY A 363 -8.65 27.55 -8.37
C GLY A 363 -8.05 27.44 -9.77
N GLU A 364 -7.92 26.22 -10.31
CA GLU A 364 -7.44 26.02 -11.68
C GLU A 364 -8.44 26.54 -12.73
N LEU A 365 -9.74 26.31 -12.53
CA LEU A 365 -10.77 26.90 -13.38
C LEU A 365 -10.77 28.43 -13.29
N ALA A 366 -10.56 28.99 -12.10
CA ALA A 366 -10.47 30.44 -11.89
C ALA A 366 -9.24 31.04 -12.59
N LEU A 367 -8.09 30.34 -12.61
CA LEU A 367 -6.90 30.76 -13.36
C LEU A 367 -7.17 30.81 -14.85
N LEU A 368 -7.74 29.75 -15.43
CA LEU A 368 -8.04 29.71 -16.85
C LEU A 368 -9.07 30.78 -17.27
N GLN A 369 -10.07 31.03 -16.44
CA GLN A 369 -11.03 32.12 -16.66
C GLN A 369 -10.35 33.51 -16.55
N GLY A 370 -9.41 33.66 -15.62
CA GLY A 370 -8.60 34.85 -15.45
C GLY A 370 -7.68 35.13 -16.64
N GLU A 371 -6.99 34.12 -17.14
CA GLU A 371 -6.14 34.17 -18.33
C GLU A 371 -6.97 34.50 -19.59
N ALA A 372 -8.15 33.88 -19.75
CA ALA A 372 -9.08 34.19 -20.84
C ALA A 372 -9.55 35.66 -20.80
N ALA A 373 -9.87 36.17 -19.59
CA ALA A 373 -10.25 37.56 -19.42
C ALA A 373 -9.09 38.53 -19.71
N LEU A 374 -7.86 38.16 -19.31
CA LEU A 374 -6.65 38.93 -19.61
C LEU A 374 -6.42 39.00 -21.13
N LEU A 375 -6.54 37.88 -21.84
CA LEU A 375 -6.42 37.85 -23.31
C LEU A 375 -7.47 38.72 -24.01
N LYS A 376 -8.70 38.71 -23.53
CA LYS A 376 -9.75 39.58 -24.06
C LYS A 376 -9.43 41.07 -23.83
N ARG A 377 -8.85 41.43 -22.68
CA ARG A 377 -8.36 42.80 -22.41
C ARG A 377 -7.20 43.16 -23.31
N VAL A 378 -6.21 42.27 -23.47
CA VAL A 378 -5.06 42.44 -24.39
C VAL A 378 -5.56 42.71 -25.80
N ARG A 379 -6.49 41.88 -26.33
CA ARG A 379 -7.09 42.05 -27.65
C ARG A 379 -7.82 43.39 -27.79
N THR A 380 -8.55 43.82 -26.76
CA THR A 380 -9.24 45.12 -26.77
C THR A 380 -8.26 46.29 -26.79
N LYS A 381 -7.15 46.21 -26.04
CA LYS A 381 -6.10 47.23 -26.04
C LYS A 381 -5.33 47.24 -27.37
N LEU A 382 -5.03 46.06 -27.94
CA LEU A 382 -4.41 45.92 -29.27
C LEU A 382 -5.31 46.43 -30.39
N ALA A 383 -6.62 46.18 -30.36
CA ALA A 383 -7.56 46.71 -31.35
C ALA A 383 -7.62 48.25 -31.35
N LYS A 384 -7.48 48.88 -30.17
CA LYS A 384 -7.32 50.33 -30.06
C LYS A 384 -5.99 50.81 -30.64
N PHE A 385 -4.92 50.03 -30.48
CA PHE A 385 -3.60 50.32 -31.04
C PHE A 385 -3.52 50.07 -32.55
N GLN A 386 -4.26 49.09 -33.08
CA GLN A 386 -4.39 48.77 -34.50
C GLN A 386 -5.04 49.91 -35.31
N ALA A 387 -5.83 50.78 -34.66
CA ALA A 387 -6.33 52.00 -35.27
C ALA A 387 -5.21 53.03 -35.54
N ASP A 388 -4.08 52.94 -34.82
CA ASP A 388 -2.99 53.92 -34.84
C ASP A 388 -1.66 53.36 -35.40
N ALA A 389 -1.47 52.04 -35.49
CA ALA A 389 -0.25 51.41 -35.99
C ALA A 389 -0.51 50.12 -36.80
N GLN A 390 0.27 49.92 -37.87
CA GLN A 390 0.31 48.66 -38.64
C GLN A 390 0.83 47.51 -37.76
N VAL A 391 -0.07 46.86 -37.05
CA VAL A 391 0.16 45.50 -36.54
C VAL A 391 0.20 44.57 -37.75
N ASP A 392 1.25 43.78 -37.89
CA ASP A 392 1.36 42.84 -39.00
C ASP A 392 0.30 41.71 -38.87
N ALA A 393 -0.07 41.14 -40.01
CA ALA A 393 -1.04 40.04 -40.06
C ALA A 393 -0.62 38.81 -39.23
N GLN A 394 0.67 38.69 -38.93
CA GLN A 394 1.24 37.60 -38.15
C GLN A 394 0.86 37.71 -36.67
N THR A 395 0.86 38.93 -36.11
CA THR A 395 0.46 39.17 -34.71
C THR A 395 -1.03 38.91 -34.51
N ASP A 396 -1.88 39.30 -35.46
CA ASP A 396 -3.34 39.08 -35.39
C ASP A 396 -3.72 37.60 -35.53
N ALA A 397 -2.99 36.86 -36.36
CA ALA A 397 -3.12 35.41 -36.48
C ALA A 397 -2.74 34.70 -35.18
N MET A 398 -1.61 35.09 -34.55
CA MET A 398 -1.13 34.50 -33.30
C MET A 398 -2.09 34.73 -32.13
N LEU A 399 -2.69 35.92 -32.03
CA LEU A 399 -3.71 36.23 -31.02
C LEU A 399 -5.00 35.43 -31.21
N SER A 400 -5.39 35.21 -32.46
CA SER A 400 -6.59 34.44 -32.79
C SER A 400 -6.42 32.94 -32.49
N GLU A 401 -5.26 32.36 -32.79
CA GLU A 401 -4.94 30.96 -32.46
C GLU A 401 -4.95 30.73 -30.94
N LEU A 402 -4.42 31.68 -30.17
CA LEU A 402 -4.39 31.58 -28.71
C LEU A 402 -5.78 31.71 -28.08
N GLU A 403 -6.61 32.64 -28.57
CA GLU A 403 -7.99 32.76 -28.10
C GLU A 403 -8.79 31.50 -28.38
N GLU A 404 -8.61 30.88 -29.55
CA GLU A 404 -9.22 29.59 -29.88
C GLU A 404 -8.75 28.49 -28.91
N TYR A 405 -7.45 28.41 -28.64
CA TYR A 405 -6.87 27.43 -27.73
C TYR A 405 -7.39 27.59 -26.28
N VAL A 406 -7.41 28.81 -25.76
CA VAL A 406 -7.90 29.10 -24.40
C VAL A 406 -9.40 28.84 -24.29
N ASN A 407 -10.20 29.29 -25.26
CA ASN A 407 -11.64 29.02 -25.26
C ASN A 407 -11.95 27.52 -25.38
N ARG A 408 -11.17 26.76 -26.17
CA ARG A 408 -11.30 25.30 -26.26
C ARG A 408 -10.99 24.63 -24.93
N THR A 409 -9.93 25.07 -24.25
CA THR A 409 -9.51 24.53 -22.94
C THR A 409 -10.55 24.84 -21.86
N VAL A 410 -11.05 26.08 -21.79
CA VAL A 410 -12.12 26.49 -20.88
C VAL A 410 -13.42 25.72 -21.17
N THR A 411 -13.76 25.51 -22.43
CA THR A 411 -14.95 24.73 -22.82
C THR A 411 -14.81 23.28 -22.38
N LEU A 412 -13.68 22.62 -22.65
CA LEU A 412 -13.41 21.24 -22.24
C LEU A 412 -13.51 21.07 -20.72
N MET A 413 -12.89 21.97 -19.96
CA MET A 413 -12.93 21.99 -18.49
C MET A 413 -14.36 22.21 -17.98
N SER A 414 -15.10 23.15 -18.57
CA SER A 414 -16.48 23.45 -18.19
C SER A 414 -17.43 22.29 -18.52
N THR A 415 -17.28 21.63 -19.68
CA THR A 415 -18.05 20.42 -20.01
C THR A 415 -17.71 19.24 -19.11
N ARG A 416 -16.47 19.14 -18.63
CA ARG A 416 -16.07 18.10 -17.69
C ARG A 416 -16.61 18.36 -16.28
N ALA A 417 -16.64 19.63 -15.86
CA ALA A 417 -17.27 20.07 -14.61
C ALA A 417 -18.80 19.94 -14.65
N ALA A 418 -19.43 20.17 -15.81
CA ALA A 418 -20.88 20.04 -16.01
C ALA A 418 -21.33 18.61 -16.37
N GLY A 419 -20.39 17.74 -16.77
CA GLY A 419 -20.61 16.41 -17.32
C GLY A 419 -20.76 15.28 -16.31
N GLU A 420 -20.91 15.59 -15.02
CA GLU A 420 -21.39 14.62 -14.03
C GLU A 420 -22.90 14.77 -13.80
N PRO A 421 -23.75 14.08 -14.59
CA PRO A 421 -25.09 13.76 -14.12
C PRO A 421 -25.38 12.24 -14.12
N GLN A 422 -25.76 11.76 -12.94
CA GLN A 422 -27.04 11.08 -12.70
C GLN A 422 -27.41 9.83 -13.54
N HIS A 423 -26.48 8.90 -13.80
CA HIS A 423 -26.87 7.55 -14.29
C HIS A 423 -27.34 6.56 -13.20
N ALA A 424 -27.51 6.99 -11.95
CA ALA A 424 -27.86 6.09 -10.84
C ALA A 424 -29.37 5.93 -10.55
N ALA A 425 -30.29 6.59 -11.28
CA ALA A 425 -31.71 6.62 -10.92
C ALA A 425 -32.66 5.68 -11.70
N ALA A 426 -32.18 4.90 -12.68
CA ALA A 426 -33.06 4.13 -13.57
C ALA A 426 -33.02 2.58 -13.42
N ALA A 427 -32.52 2.04 -12.31
CA ALA A 427 -32.46 0.58 -12.10
C ALA A 427 -33.01 0.13 -10.74
N ARG A 428 -34.23 0.56 -10.40
CA ARG A 428 -34.99 0.03 -9.25
C ARG A 428 -36.42 -0.33 -9.63
N THR A 429 -36.57 -1.29 -10.53
CA THR A 429 -37.75 -2.15 -10.57
C THR A 429 -37.27 -3.55 -10.96
N ALA A 430 -37.12 -4.42 -9.96
CA ALA A 430 -37.01 -5.84 -10.23
C ALA A 430 -38.36 -6.30 -10.86
N PRO A 431 -38.34 -7.09 -11.95
CA PRO A 431 -39.57 -7.68 -12.46
C PRO A 431 -40.22 -8.55 -11.38
N PRO A 432 -41.56 -8.58 -11.29
CA PRO A 432 -42.25 -9.45 -10.34
C PRO A 432 -41.92 -10.90 -10.68
N GLY A 433 -41.15 -11.57 -9.81
CA GLY A 433 -40.79 -12.98 -9.96
C GLY A 433 -39.33 -13.37 -9.70
N TYR A 434 -38.42 -12.43 -9.43
CA TYR A 434 -37.03 -12.79 -9.14
C TYR A 434 -36.88 -13.36 -7.72
N ARG A 435 -36.70 -14.69 -7.60
CA ARG A 435 -36.33 -15.34 -6.33
C ARG A 435 -34.82 -15.30 -6.16
N SER A 436 -34.33 -14.83 -5.02
CA SER A 436 -32.89 -14.85 -4.73
C SER A 436 -32.39 -16.30 -4.63
N PRO A 437 -31.12 -16.59 -5.01
CA PRO A 437 -30.55 -17.93 -4.90
C PRO A 437 -30.61 -18.51 -3.48
N GLY A 438 -30.58 -17.66 -2.44
CA GLY A 438 -30.74 -18.08 -1.05
C GLY A 438 -32.17 -18.49 -0.67
N GLN A 439 -33.20 -17.93 -1.33
CA GLN A 439 -34.59 -18.33 -1.14
C GLN A 439 -34.91 -19.64 -1.85
N ALA A 440 -34.39 -19.85 -3.07
CA ALA A 440 -34.54 -21.12 -3.77
C ALA A 440 -33.86 -22.29 -3.04
N ALA A 441 -32.73 -22.03 -2.36
CA ALA A 441 -32.04 -23.03 -1.55
C ALA A 441 -32.81 -23.40 -0.27
N ARG A 442 -33.45 -22.43 0.40
CA ARG A 442 -34.31 -22.69 1.58
C ARG A 442 -35.60 -23.43 1.20
N ASP A 443 -36.28 -23.01 0.13
CA ASP A 443 -37.49 -23.69 -0.35
C ASP A 443 -37.20 -25.15 -0.74
N ALA A 444 -36.03 -25.44 -1.33
CA ALA A 444 -35.61 -26.80 -1.67
C ALA A 444 -35.30 -27.65 -0.42
N GLN A 445 -34.81 -27.02 0.65
CA GLN A 445 -34.52 -27.68 1.94
C GLN A 445 -35.81 -28.00 2.71
N ASP A 446 -36.80 -27.10 2.66
CA ASP A 446 -38.10 -27.31 3.28
C ASP A 446 -38.91 -28.38 2.52
N GLN A 447 -38.87 -28.39 1.18
CA GLN A 447 -39.50 -29.45 0.38
C GLN A 447 -38.84 -30.84 0.56
N ALA A 448 -37.52 -30.88 0.74
CA ALA A 448 -36.83 -32.13 1.08
C ALA A 448 -37.23 -32.65 2.47
N SER A 449 -37.52 -31.75 3.41
CA SER A 449 -37.94 -32.09 4.77
C SER A 449 -39.38 -32.61 4.83
N GLU A 450 -40.29 -32.06 4.01
CA GLU A 450 -41.68 -32.55 3.92
C GLU A 450 -41.79 -33.90 3.20
N SER A 451 -40.97 -34.15 2.16
CA SER A 451 -40.99 -35.42 1.41
C SER A 451 -40.44 -36.62 2.20
N GLY A 452 -39.64 -36.40 3.24
CA GLY A 452 -39.11 -37.46 4.10
C GLY A 452 -40.08 -37.96 5.18
N GLN A 453 -41.25 -37.34 5.33
CA GLN A 453 -42.19 -37.63 6.42
C GLN A 453 -43.33 -38.57 6.01
N THR A 454 -43.53 -38.82 4.70
CA THR A 454 -44.58 -39.71 4.18
C THR A 454 -44.17 -41.18 4.04
N ASP A 455 -42.87 -41.51 4.10
CA ASP A 455 -42.37 -42.90 3.93
C ASP A 455 -42.19 -43.68 5.25
N ARG A 456 -42.70 -43.16 6.38
CA ARG A 456 -42.64 -43.83 7.69
C ARG A 456 -43.97 -44.40 8.19
N GLU A 457 -45.04 -44.27 7.42
CA GLU A 457 -46.34 -44.88 7.71
C GLU A 457 -46.83 -45.70 6.51
N SER A 458 -46.20 -46.85 6.25
CA SER A 458 -46.73 -47.96 5.44
C SER A 458 -46.09 -49.28 5.82
#